data_AF-A0A7Y0JXS6-F1
#
_entry.id   AF-A0A7Y0JXS6-F1
#
_cell.length_a   1.000
_cell.length_b   1.000
_cell.length_c   1.000
_cell.angle_alpha   90.00
_cell.angle_beta   90.00
_cell.angle_gamma   90.00
#
_symmetry.space_group_name_H-M   'P 1'
#
loop_
_entity.id
_entity.type
_entity.pdbx_description
1 polymer ?
#
loop_
_entity_poly.entity_id
_entity_poly.type
_entity_poly.pdbx_seq_one_letter_code
_entity_poly.pdbx_strand_id
1 'polypeptide(L)'
;MTTSARAIRSRHRTTPSLIDVSHRLRSRDYAIARLLDEHTTLTTPQITSILFTNPTTCRHRLHLLRRIGFIDRFIRNRPGAPDPICWVPGLLSARYVALAENNQPPTARAVRERQDRIYSSPILQHQLAVNDVFVSLLIHARHHPGTRLVRWWSERSTAEKFGRKIKPDGHGVWTDGGQEIGFFLELDRGTEPIGRLVDKLASHRRLCAEGGPQYPILFALPSRIREQNLHRKLADRPEPTLIVATTSPESGPDPAGPVWRLVGNGRHRLVLAELPSNHGQPGGFTIGPPQPADDPLRPFGNVAA
;
A
#
# COMPACT_ATOMS: atom_id res chain seq x y z
N MET A 1 68.19 -0.61 12.47
CA MET A 1 67.08 0.07 13.18
C MET A 1 65.80 -0.21 12.41
N THR A 2 65.02 -1.16 12.88
CA THR A 2 63.84 -1.70 12.17
C THR A 2 62.73 -1.86 13.20
N THR A 3 61.74 -0.97 13.21
CA THR A 3 60.45 -1.21 13.89
C THR A 3 59.39 -0.30 13.23
N SER A 4 58.66 -0.82 12.25
CA SER A 4 57.33 -1.46 12.39
C SER A 4 56.19 -0.45 12.28
N ALA A 5 55.73 -0.25 11.04
CA ALA A 5 54.46 0.40 10.77
C ALA A 5 53.32 -0.56 11.15
N ARG A 6 52.56 -0.17 12.17
CA ARG A 6 51.40 -0.90 12.67
C ARG A 6 50.29 -0.89 11.61
N ALA A 7 50.13 -2.01 10.89
CA ALA A 7 49.02 -2.21 9.97
C ALA A 7 47.68 -2.12 10.72
N ILE A 8 46.88 -1.10 10.37
CA ILE A 8 45.49 -0.98 10.81
C ILE A 8 44.71 -2.10 10.11
N ARG A 9 44.49 -3.22 10.81
CA ARG A 9 43.56 -4.26 10.35
C ARG A 9 42.17 -3.65 10.26
N SER A 10 41.71 -3.39 9.03
CA SER A 10 40.31 -3.18 8.69
C SER A 10 39.53 -4.41 9.19
N ARG A 11 38.83 -4.26 10.32
CA ARG A 11 37.83 -5.23 10.75
C ARG A 11 36.70 -5.16 9.72
N HIS A 12 36.67 -6.09 8.77
CA HIS A 12 35.46 -6.39 8.02
C HIS A 12 34.37 -6.73 9.05
N ARG A 13 33.51 -5.74 9.36
CA ARG A 13 32.29 -6.00 10.11
C ARG A 13 31.42 -6.86 9.22
N THR A 14 31.41 -8.16 9.48
CA THR A 14 30.48 -9.10 8.86
C THR A 14 29.08 -8.55 9.09
N THR A 15 28.30 -8.43 8.02
CA THR A 15 26.90 -8.01 8.15
C THR A 15 26.17 -9.09 8.95
N PRO A 16 25.45 -8.75 10.04
CA PRO A 16 24.74 -9.75 10.85
C PRO A 16 23.76 -10.54 9.99
N SER A 17 23.63 -11.84 10.23
CA SER A 17 22.64 -12.70 9.57
C SER A 17 21.26 -12.58 10.21
N LEU A 18 20.24 -13.16 9.57
CA LEU A 18 18.89 -13.26 10.16
C LEU A 18 18.88 -14.10 11.45
N ILE A 19 19.73 -15.12 11.54
CA ILE A 19 19.84 -15.98 12.72
C ILE A 19 20.43 -15.17 13.89
N ASP A 20 21.45 -14.35 13.64
CA ASP A 20 22.11 -13.53 14.66
C ASP A 20 21.15 -12.55 15.34
N VAL A 21 20.16 -12.03 14.60
CA VAL A 21 19.18 -11.05 15.12
C VAL A 21 17.84 -11.68 15.53
N SER A 22 17.64 -12.97 15.29
CA SER A 22 16.35 -13.67 15.47
C SER A 22 15.75 -13.48 16.87
N HIS A 23 16.56 -13.62 17.93
CA HIS A 23 16.16 -13.42 19.33
C HIS A 23 15.64 -12.01 19.64
N ARG A 24 15.89 -11.03 18.75
CA ARG A 24 15.44 -9.64 18.89
C ARG A 24 14.18 -9.34 18.10
N LEU A 25 13.77 -10.22 17.19
CA LEU A 25 12.61 -10.05 16.31
C LEU A 25 11.35 -10.67 16.93
N ARG A 26 10.20 -10.12 16.55
CA ARG A 26 8.85 -10.51 16.97
C ARG A 26 7.97 -10.62 15.74
N SER A 27 6.85 -11.33 15.83
CA SER A 27 5.89 -11.50 14.72
C SER A 27 5.51 -10.19 14.03
N ARG A 28 5.35 -9.11 14.82
CA ARG A 28 5.05 -7.75 14.33
C ARG A 28 6.14 -7.19 13.41
N ASP A 29 7.41 -7.46 13.66
CA ASP A 29 8.49 -6.87 12.83
C ASP A 29 8.53 -7.52 11.44
N TYR A 30 8.17 -8.79 11.34
CA TYR A 30 8.01 -9.45 10.06
C TYR A 30 6.81 -8.89 9.28
N ALA A 31 5.74 -8.48 9.97
CA ALA A 31 4.66 -7.72 9.34
C ALA A 31 5.15 -6.35 8.82
N ILE A 32 5.95 -5.63 9.62
CA ILE A 32 6.61 -4.38 9.16
C ILE A 32 7.45 -4.65 7.90
N ALA A 33 8.26 -5.71 7.90
CA ALA A 33 9.11 -6.06 6.77
C ALA A 33 8.30 -6.27 5.48
N ARG A 34 7.21 -7.04 5.54
CA ARG A 34 6.34 -7.29 4.38
C ARG A 34 5.61 -6.04 3.93
N LEU A 35 5.06 -5.24 4.85
CA LEU A 35 4.39 -3.98 4.52
C LEU A 35 5.34 -2.98 3.84
N LEU A 36 6.59 -2.88 4.31
CA LEU A 36 7.58 -2.00 3.70
C LEU A 36 8.08 -2.52 2.35
N ASP A 37 8.15 -3.84 2.15
CA ASP A 37 8.49 -4.40 0.85
C ASP A 37 7.36 -4.20 -0.17
N GLU A 38 6.13 -4.48 0.23
CA GLU A 38 4.92 -4.32 -0.60
C GLU A 38 4.66 -2.84 -0.93
N HIS A 39 4.63 -1.96 0.07
CA HIS A 39 4.24 -0.55 -0.10
C HIS A 39 5.42 0.42 -0.21
N THR A 40 6.66 -0.10 -0.33
CA THR A 40 7.92 0.64 -0.49
C THR A 40 8.35 1.49 0.71
N THR A 41 7.42 2.27 1.29
CA THR A 41 7.68 3.16 2.43
C THR A 41 6.40 3.42 3.21
N LEU A 42 6.53 3.53 4.53
CA LEU A 42 5.44 3.93 5.43
C LEU A 42 5.97 4.92 6.47
N THR A 43 5.12 5.83 6.91
CA THR A 43 5.47 6.80 7.94
C THR A 43 5.36 6.22 9.35
N THR A 44 5.99 6.88 10.33
CA THR A 44 5.80 6.50 11.75
C THR A 44 4.32 6.50 12.16
N PRO A 45 3.51 7.53 11.85
CA PRO A 45 2.07 7.48 12.11
C PRO A 45 1.37 6.30 11.45
N GLN A 46 1.62 6.03 10.16
CA GLN A 46 1.00 4.90 9.44
C GLN A 46 1.34 3.56 10.10
N ILE A 47 2.62 3.28 10.37
CA ILE A 47 3.02 2.03 11.04
C ILE A 47 2.42 1.92 12.44
N THR A 48 2.36 3.04 13.18
CA THR A 48 1.71 3.08 14.49
C THR A 48 0.25 2.68 14.36
N SER A 49 -0.49 3.35 13.48
CA SER A 49 -1.91 3.09 13.24
C SER A 49 -2.20 1.67 12.78
N ILE A 50 -1.27 1.00 12.09
CA ILE A 50 -1.47 -0.39 11.64
C ILE A 50 -1.14 -1.40 12.76
N LEU A 51 -0.02 -1.23 13.48
CA LEU A 51 0.58 -2.32 14.26
C LEU A 51 0.74 -2.03 15.76
N PHE A 52 0.44 -0.82 16.24
CA PHE A 52 0.69 -0.41 17.61
C PHE A 52 -0.50 0.36 18.20
N THR A 53 -0.74 0.17 19.49
CA THR A 53 -1.69 0.98 20.26
C THR A 53 -1.03 2.23 20.85
N ASN A 54 0.29 2.21 21.06
CA ASN A 54 1.05 3.30 21.65
C ASN A 54 2.13 3.84 20.69
N PRO A 55 2.06 5.13 20.30
CA PRO A 55 3.04 5.76 19.41
C PRO A 55 4.48 5.78 19.93
N THR A 56 4.68 5.89 21.25
CA THR A 56 6.01 5.85 21.87
C THR A 56 6.62 4.46 21.77
N THR A 57 5.85 3.42 22.07
CA THR A 57 6.28 2.02 21.87
C THR A 57 6.64 1.74 20.42
N CYS A 58 5.86 2.25 19.46
CA CYS A 58 6.16 2.15 18.04
C CYS A 58 7.52 2.77 17.71
N ARG A 59 7.76 4.04 18.09
CA ARG A 59 9.04 4.73 17.84
C ARG A 59 10.22 3.97 18.42
N HIS A 60 10.16 3.55 19.69
CA HIS A 60 11.23 2.76 20.30
C HIS A 60 11.49 1.46 19.53
N ARG A 61 10.43 0.77 19.09
CA ARG A 61 10.57 -0.47 18.31
C ARG A 61 11.22 -0.22 16.96
N LEU A 62 10.78 0.79 16.21
CA LEU A 62 11.34 1.12 14.91
C LEU A 62 12.82 1.55 15.00
N HIS A 63 13.19 2.30 16.05
CA HIS A 63 14.59 2.64 16.31
C HIS A 63 15.45 1.42 16.64
N LEU A 64 14.92 0.47 17.41
CA LEU A 64 15.61 -0.80 17.69
C LEU A 64 15.85 -1.58 16.39
N LEU A 65 14.81 -1.75 15.56
CA LEU A 65 14.89 -2.47 14.28
C LEU A 65 15.91 -1.82 13.33
N ARG A 66 15.97 -0.48 13.32
CA ARG A 66 16.99 0.24 12.57
C ARG A 66 18.39 0.01 13.10
N ARG A 67 18.59 0.02 14.42
CA ARG A 67 19.91 -0.19 15.04
C ARG A 67 20.51 -1.55 14.67
N ILE A 68 19.68 -2.56 14.46
CA ILE A 68 20.12 -3.90 14.04
C ILE A 68 20.16 -4.08 12.51
N GLY A 69 19.89 -3.02 11.72
CA GLY A 69 19.90 -3.06 10.26
C GLY A 69 18.70 -3.79 9.64
N PHE A 70 17.64 -4.02 10.41
CA PHE A 70 16.43 -4.69 9.92
C PHE A 70 15.60 -3.79 9.02
N ILE A 71 15.39 -2.53 9.42
CA ILE A 71 14.79 -1.48 8.59
C ILE A 71 15.71 -0.27 8.54
N ASP A 72 15.44 0.70 7.65
CA ASP A 72 16.08 2.02 7.69
C ASP A 72 15.03 3.13 7.59
N ARG A 73 15.48 4.39 7.60
CA ARG A 73 14.62 5.56 7.52
C ARG A 73 15.28 6.72 6.80
N PHE A 74 14.45 7.63 6.30
CA PHE A 74 14.86 8.96 5.86
C PHE A 74 13.82 10.02 6.27
N ILE A 75 14.20 11.28 6.14
CA ILE A 75 13.33 12.45 6.29
C ILE A 75 13.64 13.37 5.11
N ARG A 76 12.62 13.91 4.44
CA ARG A 76 12.81 14.94 3.40
C ARG A 76 12.58 16.30 4.03
N ASN A 77 13.63 17.00 4.44
CA ASN A 77 13.42 18.33 5.03
C ASN A 77 12.95 19.31 3.95
N ARG A 78 11.76 19.91 4.14
CA ARG A 78 11.22 20.98 3.28
C ARG A 78 10.84 22.18 4.17
N PRO A 79 11.00 23.43 3.70
CA PRO A 79 10.52 24.60 4.43
C PRO A 79 9.00 24.53 4.64
N GLY A 80 8.52 24.87 5.84
CA GLY A 80 7.08 25.06 6.12
C GLY A 80 6.38 23.97 6.94
N ALA A 81 6.93 22.75 7.04
CA ALA A 81 6.47 21.74 7.99
C ALA A 81 7.53 20.63 8.16
N PRO A 82 7.65 20.01 9.36
CA PRO A 82 8.48 18.81 9.52
C PRO A 82 7.83 17.64 8.77
N ASP A 83 8.47 17.17 7.69
CA ASP A 83 8.04 15.97 6.96
C ASP A 83 8.12 14.73 7.88
N PRO A 84 7.19 13.77 7.72
CA PRO A 84 7.17 12.59 8.54
C PRO A 84 8.41 11.72 8.28
N ILE A 85 8.90 11.06 9.33
CA ILE A 85 9.91 10.00 9.18
C ILE A 85 9.32 8.87 8.35
N CYS A 86 9.95 8.61 7.20
CA CYS A 86 9.63 7.52 6.30
C CYS A 86 10.55 6.33 6.58
N TRP A 87 9.95 5.15 6.76
CA TRP A 87 10.67 3.90 7.00
C TRP A 87 10.71 3.07 5.73
N VAL A 88 11.84 2.42 5.49
CA VAL A 88 12.12 1.63 4.27
C VAL A 88 12.74 0.29 4.64
N PRO A 89 12.68 -0.72 3.76
CA PRO A 89 13.36 -1.99 4.00
C PRO A 89 14.86 -1.78 4.27
N GLY A 90 15.36 -2.45 5.31
CA GLY A 90 16.78 -2.61 5.55
C GLY A 90 17.28 -3.87 4.87
N LEU A 91 18.58 -4.12 4.94
CA LEU A 91 19.16 -5.30 4.29
C LEU A 91 18.58 -6.60 4.86
N LEU A 92 18.37 -6.69 6.17
CA LEU A 92 17.84 -7.92 6.78
C LEU A 92 16.37 -8.13 6.47
N SER A 93 15.53 -7.09 6.50
CA SER A 93 14.11 -7.26 6.14
C SER A 93 13.95 -7.62 4.66
N ALA A 94 14.71 -6.98 3.77
CA ALA A 94 14.68 -7.29 2.34
C ALA A 94 15.17 -8.72 2.07
N ARG A 95 16.22 -9.18 2.76
CA ARG A 95 16.69 -10.57 2.69
C ARG A 95 15.63 -11.55 3.18
N TYR A 96 14.95 -11.22 4.28
CA TYR A 96 13.90 -12.05 4.87
C TYR A 96 12.71 -12.22 3.92
N VAL A 97 12.17 -11.12 3.37
CA VAL A 97 11.02 -11.18 2.45
C VAL A 97 11.38 -11.95 1.17
N ALA A 98 12.53 -11.65 0.55
CA ALA A 98 12.97 -12.37 -0.64
C ALA A 98 13.06 -13.89 -0.41
N LEU A 99 13.70 -14.32 0.68
CA LEU A 99 13.81 -15.75 1.00
C LEU A 99 12.47 -16.39 1.32
N ALA A 100 11.57 -15.69 2.01
CA ALA A 100 10.22 -16.21 2.31
C ALA A 100 9.39 -16.43 1.04
N GLU A 101 9.70 -15.72 -0.05
CA GLU A 101 9.06 -15.83 -1.36
C GLU A 101 9.88 -16.68 -2.34
N ASN A 102 10.92 -17.38 -1.88
CA ASN A 102 11.85 -18.18 -2.70
C ASN A 102 12.59 -17.36 -3.79
N ASN A 103 12.76 -16.06 -3.57
CA ASN A 103 13.50 -15.16 -4.43
C ASN A 103 14.96 -15.02 -3.99
N GLN A 104 15.83 -14.64 -4.93
CA GLN A 104 17.22 -14.33 -4.61
C GLN A 104 17.31 -13.08 -3.73
N PRO A 105 18.03 -13.13 -2.59
CA PRO A 105 18.12 -11.97 -1.72
C PRO A 105 18.95 -10.84 -2.35
N PRO A 106 18.56 -9.57 -2.16
CA PRO A 106 19.28 -8.44 -2.73
C PRO A 106 20.63 -8.21 -2.05
N THR A 107 21.58 -7.65 -2.79
CA THR A 107 22.86 -7.21 -2.23
C THR A 107 22.70 -5.94 -1.39
N ALA A 108 23.64 -5.67 -0.49
CA ALA A 108 23.66 -4.42 0.29
C ALA A 108 23.65 -3.17 -0.60
N ARG A 109 24.31 -3.23 -1.77
CA ARG A 109 24.31 -2.16 -2.77
C ARG A 109 22.93 -1.96 -3.38
N ALA A 110 22.27 -3.03 -3.82
CA ALA A 110 20.94 -2.96 -4.42
C ALA A 110 19.90 -2.39 -3.43
N VAL A 111 20.00 -2.74 -2.15
CA VAL A 111 19.14 -2.17 -1.10
C VAL A 111 19.37 -0.67 -0.96
N ARG A 112 20.63 -0.20 -0.91
CA ARG A 112 20.94 1.24 -0.84
C ARG A 112 20.43 2.01 -2.05
N GLU A 113 20.66 1.51 -3.26
CA GLU A 113 20.14 2.13 -4.49
C GLU A 113 18.61 2.17 -4.50
N ARG A 114 17.93 1.14 -3.98
CA ARG A 114 16.47 1.15 -3.78
C ARG A 114 16.07 2.26 -2.81
N GLN A 115 16.75 2.40 -1.67
CA GLN A 115 16.47 3.45 -0.68
C GLN A 115 16.66 4.86 -1.26
N ASP A 116 17.74 5.09 -2.02
CA ASP A 116 18.02 6.37 -2.67
C ASP A 116 16.97 6.73 -3.74
N ARG A 117 16.46 5.72 -4.46
CA ARG A 117 15.36 5.89 -5.42
C ARG A 117 14.05 6.29 -4.72
N ILE A 118 13.76 5.70 -3.56
CA ILE A 118 12.58 6.05 -2.76
C ILE A 118 12.68 7.49 -2.24
N TYR A 119 13.85 7.85 -1.69
CA TYR A 119 14.12 9.20 -1.19
C TYR A 119 13.97 10.27 -2.29
N SER A 120 14.51 9.98 -3.49
CA SER A 120 14.48 10.90 -4.64
C SER A 120 13.17 10.90 -5.42
N SER A 121 12.20 10.03 -5.07
CA SER A 121 10.94 9.90 -5.79
C SER A 121 10.12 11.20 -5.78
N PRO A 122 9.68 11.71 -6.95
CA PRO A 122 8.80 12.88 -7.03
C PRO A 122 7.38 12.58 -6.53
N ILE A 123 6.95 11.32 -6.62
CA ILE A 123 5.60 10.88 -6.25
C ILE A 123 5.47 10.40 -4.80
N LEU A 124 6.50 10.58 -3.95
CA LEU A 124 6.48 10.10 -2.56
C LEU A 124 5.24 10.55 -1.79
N GLN A 125 4.89 11.83 -1.85
CA GLN A 125 3.72 12.35 -1.15
C GLN A 125 2.39 11.75 -1.69
N HIS A 126 2.35 11.41 -2.99
CA HIS A 126 1.20 10.73 -3.57
C HIS A 126 1.09 9.32 -3.02
N GLN A 127 2.19 8.58 -3.03
CA GLN A 127 2.27 7.23 -2.46
C GLN A 127 1.89 7.19 -0.97
N LEU A 128 2.34 8.18 -0.18
CA LEU A 128 1.98 8.25 1.23
C LEU A 128 0.46 8.48 1.41
N ALA A 129 -0.14 9.35 0.61
CA ALA A 129 -1.58 9.60 0.65
C ALA A 129 -2.41 8.40 0.17
N VAL A 130 -1.91 7.64 -0.80
CA VAL A 130 -2.51 6.35 -1.20
C VAL A 130 -2.51 5.39 -0.02
N ASN A 131 -1.36 5.25 0.66
CA ASN A 131 -1.25 4.38 1.83
C ASN A 131 -2.20 4.82 2.96
N ASP A 132 -2.44 6.13 3.14
CA ASP A 132 -3.37 6.63 4.16
C ASP A 132 -4.81 6.14 3.94
N VAL A 133 -5.28 5.96 2.70
CA VAL A 133 -6.61 5.40 2.42
C VAL A 133 -6.75 3.98 2.97
N PHE A 134 -5.78 3.11 2.67
CA PHE A 134 -5.80 1.72 3.15
C PHE A 134 -5.53 1.62 4.66
N VAL A 135 -4.69 2.50 5.21
CA VAL A 135 -4.49 2.60 6.66
C VAL A 135 -5.79 2.97 7.37
N SER A 136 -6.58 3.89 6.81
CA SER A 136 -7.90 4.23 7.36
C SER A 136 -8.86 3.04 7.35
N LEU A 137 -8.84 2.19 6.31
CA LEU A 137 -9.62 0.94 6.31
C LEU A 137 -9.16 -0.04 7.41
N LEU A 138 -7.85 -0.17 7.62
CA LEU A 138 -7.30 -1.01 8.71
C LEU A 138 -7.65 -0.46 10.10
N ILE A 139 -7.69 0.86 10.26
CA ILE A 139 -8.16 1.50 11.50
C ILE A 139 -9.65 1.21 11.71
N HIS A 140 -10.48 1.41 10.67
CA HIS A 140 -11.91 1.10 10.73
C HIS A 140 -12.14 -0.36 11.16
N ALA A 141 -11.45 -1.31 10.53
CA ALA A 141 -11.56 -2.73 10.83
C ALA A 141 -11.24 -3.10 12.29
N ARG A 142 -10.33 -2.35 12.93
CA ARG A 142 -9.98 -2.58 14.34
C ARG A 142 -11.15 -2.27 15.29
N HIS A 143 -12.00 -1.33 14.91
CA HIS A 143 -13.08 -0.82 15.77
C HIS A 143 -14.45 -1.38 15.41
N HIS A 144 -14.59 -2.07 14.27
CA HIS A 144 -15.85 -2.60 13.77
C HIS A 144 -15.73 -4.12 13.52
N PRO A 145 -16.12 -4.95 14.51
CA PRO A 145 -16.14 -6.40 14.35
C PRO A 145 -16.93 -6.82 13.10
N GLY A 146 -16.44 -7.84 12.39
CA GLY A 146 -17.06 -8.29 11.13
C GLY A 146 -16.57 -7.56 9.89
N THR A 147 -15.73 -6.52 10.05
CA THR A 147 -15.07 -5.84 8.92
C THR A 147 -13.58 -6.16 8.83
N ARG A 148 -13.03 -6.24 7.62
CA ARG A 148 -11.60 -6.56 7.41
C ARG A 148 -11.11 -6.11 6.02
N LEU A 149 -9.88 -5.62 5.97
CA LEU A 149 -9.13 -5.50 4.71
C LEU A 149 -8.33 -6.80 4.51
N VAL A 150 -8.82 -7.69 3.65
CA VAL A 150 -8.25 -9.04 3.44
C VAL A 150 -7.22 -9.11 2.31
N ARG A 151 -7.12 -8.05 1.49
CA ARG A 151 -6.06 -7.86 0.50
C ARG A 151 -5.69 -6.39 0.43
N TRP A 152 -4.40 -6.10 0.37
CA TRP A 152 -3.88 -4.77 0.06
C TRP A 152 -2.64 -4.89 -0.80
N TRP A 153 -2.74 -4.44 -2.05
CA TRP A 153 -1.63 -4.38 -2.98
C TRP A 153 -1.30 -2.94 -3.37
N SER A 154 -0.01 -2.67 -3.45
CA SER A 154 0.56 -1.46 -4.04
C SER A 154 0.28 -1.37 -5.53
N GLU A 155 0.51 -0.18 -6.11
CA GLU A 155 0.55 0.03 -7.57
C GLU A 155 1.39 -1.03 -8.29
N ARG A 156 2.57 -1.35 -7.77
CA ARG A 156 3.50 -2.34 -8.34
C ARG A 156 2.86 -3.73 -8.40
N SER A 157 2.46 -4.24 -7.24
CA SER A 157 1.90 -5.60 -7.13
C SER A 157 0.57 -5.70 -7.89
N THR A 158 -0.24 -4.64 -7.88
CA THR A 158 -1.49 -4.60 -8.66
C THR A 158 -1.19 -4.68 -10.15
N ALA A 159 -0.28 -3.85 -10.67
CA ALA A 159 0.10 -3.89 -12.07
C ALA A 159 0.64 -5.27 -12.46
N GLU A 160 1.53 -5.86 -11.66
CA GLU A 160 2.06 -7.21 -11.90
C GLU A 160 0.96 -8.27 -11.94
N LYS A 161 0.06 -8.28 -10.96
CA LYS A 161 -1.02 -9.27 -10.83
C LYS A 161 -2.08 -9.18 -11.93
N PHE A 162 -2.26 -8.01 -12.53
CA PHE A 162 -3.16 -7.79 -13.68
C PHE A 162 -2.41 -7.73 -15.02
N GLY A 163 -1.23 -8.35 -15.12
CA GLY A 163 -0.48 -8.47 -16.38
C GLY A 163 -0.05 -7.12 -16.98
N ARG A 164 0.07 -6.09 -16.14
CA ARG A 164 0.43 -4.71 -16.45
C ARG A 164 -0.54 -4.01 -17.42
N LYS A 165 -1.77 -4.53 -17.55
CA LYS A 165 -2.85 -3.95 -18.36
C LYS A 165 -3.45 -2.70 -17.73
N ILE A 166 -3.49 -2.69 -16.40
CA ILE A 166 -3.90 -1.55 -15.58
C ILE A 166 -2.78 -1.21 -14.60
N LYS A 167 -2.81 0.01 -14.09
CA LYS A 167 -1.84 0.52 -13.11
C LYS A 167 -2.51 1.47 -12.12
N PRO A 168 -3.53 1.00 -11.38
CA PRO A 168 -4.14 1.81 -10.33
C PRO A 168 -3.13 2.06 -9.22
N ASP A 169 -3.35 3.11 -8.44
CA ASP A 169 -2.48 3.47 -7.32
C ASP A 169 -2.44 2.39 -6.23
N GLY A 170 -3.53 1.61 -6.12
CA GLY A 170 -3.57 0.40 -5.30
C GLY A 170 -4.81 -0.46 -5.58
N HIS A 171 -4.81 -1.65 -5.00
CA HIS A 171 -5.94 -2.57 -5.01
C HIS A 171 -6.21 -3.09 -3.61
N GLY A 172 -7.49 -3.21 -3.26
CA GLY A 172 -7.90 -3.83 -2.01
C GLY A 172 -9.08 -4.77 -2.19
N VAL A 173 -9.23 -5.64 -1.21
CA VAL A 173 -10.46 -6.43 -1.01
C VAL A 173 -10.91 -6.19 0.42
N TRP A 174 -12.10 -5.62 0.55
CA TRP A 174 -12.75 -5.28 1.81
C TRP A 174 -13.87 -6.28 2.09
N THR A 175 -13.98 -6.74 3.33
CA THR A 175 -15.10 -7.56 3.78
C THR A 175 -15.88 -6.83 4.86
N ASP A 176 -17.21 -6.88 4.81
CA ASP A 176 -18.12 -6.38 5.84
C ASP A 176 -19.34 -7.29 5.93
N GLY A 177 -19.60 -7.89 7.09
CA GLY A 177 -20.78 -8.75 7.29
C GLY A 177 -20.85 -9.95 6.33
N GLY A 178 -19.70 -10.42 5.83
CA GLY A 178 -19.60 -11.50 4.85
C GLY A 178 -19.70 -11.06 3.38
N GLN A 179 -19.99 -9.78 3.11
CA GLN A 179 -19.89 -9.22 1.75
C GLN A 179 -18.45 -8.87 1.43
N GLU A 180 -17.99 -9.26 0.26
CA GLU A 180 -16.62 -9.01 -0.20
C GLU A 180 -16.60 -8.09 -1.41
N ILE A 181 -15.90 -6.97 -1.27
CA ILE A 181 -15.76 -5.92 -2.27
C ILE A 181 -14.30 -5.80 -2.66
N GLY A 182 -13.94 -6.35 -3.81
CA GLY A 182 -12.69 -5.98 -4.49
C GLY A 182 -12.81 -4.59 -5.09
N PHE A 183 -11.75 -3.77 -5.07
CA PHE A 183 -11.77 -2.42 -5.62
C PHE A 183 -10.39 -2.00 -6.16
N PHE A 184 -10.38 -1.05 -7.10
CA PHE A 184 -9.18 -0.34 -7.53
C PHE A 184 -9.21 1.08 -6.99
N LEU A 185 -8.06 1.60 -6.53
CA LEU A 185 -7.95 2.98 -6.04
C LEU A 185 -7.17 3.84 -7.02
N GLU A 186 -7.71 5.02 -7.32
CA GLU A 186 -7.07 6.11 -8.05
C GLU A 186 -7.15 7.37 -7.19
N LEU A 187 -6.03 7.84 -6.68
CA LEU A 187 -5.94 9.07 -5.91
C LEU A 187 -5.67 10.24 -6.87
N ASP A 188 -6.49 11.29 -6.83
CA ASP A 188 -6.19 12.54 -7.53
C ASP A 188 -5.66 13.57 -6.54
N ARG A 189 -4.53 14.19 -6.87
CA ARG A 189 -4.00 15.34 -6.12
C ARG A 189 -4.35 16.68 -6.76
N GLY A 190 -5.17 16.67 -7.81
CA GLY A 190 -5.55 17.86 -8.57
C GLY A 190 -4.43 18.39 -9.47
N THR A 191 -3.42 17.59 -9.75
CA THR A 191 -2.25 17.98 -10.55
C THR A 191 -2.42 17.69 -12.03
N GLU A 192 -3.38 16.84 -12.39
CA GLU A 192 -3.67 16.48 -13.78
C GLU A 192 -5.03 17.05 -14.25
N PRO A 193 -5.24 17.26 -15.56
CA PRO A 193 -6.58 17.59 -16.10
C PRO A 193 -7.58 16.45 -15.88
N ILE A 194 -8.86 16.78 -15.69
CA ILE A 194 -9.94 15.77 -15.50
C ILE A 194 -10.01 14.78 -16.67
N GLY A 195 -9.75 15.24 -17.89
CA GLY A 195 -9.73 14.38 -19.07
C GLY A 195 -8.80 13.17 -18.90
N ARG A 196 -7.64 13.36 -18.26
CA ARG A 196 -6.70 12.27 -17.99
C ARG A 196 -7.27 11.23 -17.03
N LEU A 197 -8.03 11.64 -16.03
CA LEU A 197 -8.69 10.70 -15.11
C LEU A 197 -9.70 9.82 -15.86
N VAL A 198 -10.45 10.41 -16.79
CA VAL A 198 -11.40 9.67 -17.63
C VAL A 198 -10.66 8.76 -18.61
N ASP A 199 -9.54 9.20 -19.19
CA ASP A 199 -8.78 8.39 -20.13
C ASP A 199 -8.18 7.12 -19.47
N LYS A 200 -7.89 7.15 -18.15
CA LYS A 200 -7.49 5.95 -17.39
C LYS A 200 -8.52 4.82 -17.46
N LEU A 201 -9.82 5.15 -17.56
CA LEU A 201 -10.91 4.18 -17.62
C LEU A 201 -10.83 3.26 -18.83
N ALA A 202 -10.23 3.71 -19.94
CA ALA A 202 -10.08 2.89 -21.14
C ALA A 202 -9.30 1.58 -20.88
N SER A 203 -8.30 1.62 -19.99
CA SER A 203 -7.52 0.43 -19.62
C SER A 203 -8.34 -0.56 -18.80
N HIS A 204 -9.14 -0.07 -17.86
CA HIS A 204 -10.06 -0.88 -17.05
C HIS A 204 -11.18 -1.50 -17.89
N ARG A 205 -11.72 -0.74 -18.86
CA ARG A 205 -12.73 -1.27 -19.79
C ARG A 205 -12.17 -2.42 -20.62
N ARG A 206 -10.93 -2.32 -21.10
CA ARG A 206 -10.25 -3.43 -21.81
C ARG A 206 -10.08 -4.63 -20.89
N LEU A 207 -9.61 -4.43 -19.66
CA LEU A 207 -9.49 -5.50 -18.68
C LEU A 207 -10.83 -6.23 -18.44
N CYS A 208 -11.93 -5.50 -18.27
CA CYS A 208 -13.25 -6.07 -18.10
C CYS A 208 -13.72 -6.83 -19.36
N ALA A 209 -13.51 -6.26 -20.54
CA ALA A 209 -13.88 -6.89 -21.82
C ALA A 209 -13.12 -8.20 -22.08
N GLU A 210 -11.92 -8.34 -21.53
CA GLU A 210 -11.09 -9.55 -21.60
C GLU A 210 -11.39 -10.56 -20.47
N GLY A 211 -12.48 -10.37 -19.73
CA GLY A 211 -12.94 -11.28 -18.68
C GLY A 211 -12.35 -11.02 -17.29
N GLY A 212 -11.74 -9.85 -17.07
CA GLY A 212 -11.27 -9.42 -15.75
C GLY A 212 -12.41 -9.11 -14.77
N PRO A 213 -12.07 -8.82 -13.50
CA PRO A 213 -13.07 -8.53 -12.47
C PRO A 213 -13.84 -7.24 -12.76
N GLN A 214 -15.11 -7.19 -12.34
CA GLN A 214 -15.91 -5.97 -12.33
C GLN A 214 -15.81 -5.30 -10.96
N TYR A 215 -14.61 -4.82 -10.64
CA TYR A 215 -14.37 -4.07 -9.41
C TYR A 215 -14.67 -2.57 -9.62
N PRO A 216 -15.24 -1.88 -8.61
CA PRO A 216 -15.35 -0.44 -8.61
C PRO A 216 -13.97 0.21 -8.67
N ILE A 217 -13.87 1.24 -9.51
CA ILE A 217 -12.73 2.16 -9.57
C ILE A 217 -13.08 3.34 -8.65
N LEU A 218 -12.36 3.43 -7.54
CA LEU A 218 -12.54 4.42 -6.51
C LEU A 218 -11.64 5.62 -6.79
N PHE A 219 -12.21 6.77 -7.13
CA PHE A 219 -11.48 8.02 -7.21
C PHE A 219 -11.54 8.77 -5.88
N ALA A 220 -10.39 8.90 -5.21
CA ALA A 220 -10.24 9.78 -4.06
C ALA A 220 -9.74 11.16 -4.53
N LEU A 221 -10.61 12.15 -4.52
CA LEU A 221 -10.39 13.46 -5.15
C LEU A 221 -10.07 14.54 -4.11
N PRO A 222 -9.34 15.60 -4.49
CA PRO A 222 -8.87 16.60 -3.53
C PRO A 222 -9.97 17.55 -3.02
N SER A 223 -11.12 17.62 -3.71
CA SER A 223 -12.24 18.49 -3.31
C SER A 223 -13.57 18.08 -3.94
N ARG A 224 -14.66 18.55 -3.34
CA ARG A 224 -16.03 18.38 -3.85
C ARG A 224 -16.22 19.03 -5.23
N ILE A 225 -15.56 20.15 -5.50
CA ILE A 225 -15.62 20.82 -6.81
C ILE A 225 -14.99 19.92 -7.88
N ARG A 226 -13.84 19.32 -7.57
CA ARG A 226 -13.14 18.40 -8.45
C ARG A 226 -13.98 17.13 -8.70
N GLU A 227 -14.64 16.62 -7.67
CA GLU A 227 -15.63 15.53 -7.76
C GLU A 227 -16.78 15.86 -8.71
N GLN A 228 -17.42 17.01 -8.54
CA GLN A 228 -18.52 17.43 -9.41
C GLN A 228 -18.10 17.57 -10.88
N ASN A 229 -16.91 18.12 -11.13
CA ASN A 229 -16.40 18.27 -12.49
C ASN A 229 -16.07 16.91 -13.13
N LEU A 230 -15.57 15.93 -12.37
CA LEU A 230 -15.38 14.56 -12.86
C LEU A 230 -16.73 13.91 -13.20
N HIS A 231 -17.72 14.01 -12.31
CA HIS A 231 -19.07 13.50 -12.57
C HIS A 231 -19.71 14.13 -13.83
N ARG A 232 -19.56 15.45 -14.03
CA ARG A 232 -20.02 16.11 -15.27
C ARG A 232 -19.33 15.52 -16.50
N LYS A 233 -18.01 15.33 -16.44
CA LYS A 233 -17.25 14.77 -17.57
C LYS A 233 -17.62 13.32 -17.88
N LEU A 234 -17.94 12.52 -16.85
CA LEU A 234 -18.41 11.14 -17.00
C LEU A 234 -19.85 11.07 -17.52
N ALA A 235 -20.68 12.09 -17.24
CA ALA A 235 -21.99 12.21 -17.87
C ALA A 235 -21.87 12.54 -19.38
N ASP A 236 -20.89 13.36 -19.77
CA ASP A 236 -20.61 13.67 -21.18
C ASP A 236 -20.00 12.48 -21.94
N ARG A 237 -19.30 11.58 -21.24
CA ARG A 237 -18.67 10.36 -21.79
C ARG A 237 -19.00 9.15 -20.91
N PRO A 238 -20.22 8.60 -21.02
CA PRO A 238 -20.64 7.47 -20.18
C PRO A 238 -19.78 6.22 -20.38
N GLU A 239 -19.47 5.54 -19.28
CA GLU A 239 -18.76 4.25 -19.27
C GLU A 239 -19.65 3.18 -18.61
N PRO A 240 -20.73 2.72 -19.28
CA PRO A 240 -21.78 1.89 -18.66
C PRO A 240 -21.31 0.49 -18.23
N THR A 241 -20.14 0.07 -18.70
CA THR A 241 -19.54 -1.23 -18.36
C THR A 241 -18.65 -1.16 -17.12
N LEU A 242 -18.38 0.04 -16.60
CA LEU A 242 -17.50 0.27 -15.46
C LEU A 242 -18.28 0.79 -14.26
N ILE A 243 -17.87 0.34 -13.08
CA ILE A 243 -18.37 0.84 -11.82
C ILE A 243 -17.37 1.90 -11.35
N VAL A 244 -17.80 3.14 -11.25
CA VAL A 244 -16.95 4.26 -10.82
C VAL A 244 -17.60 4.93 -9.61
N ALA A 245 -16.86 5.01 -8.51
CA ALA A 245 -17.27 5.71 -7.31
C ALA A 245 -16.24 6.76 -6.92
N THR A 246 -16.70 7.87 -6.36
CA THR A 246 -15.84 8.99 -6.00
C THR A 246 -16.00 9.37 -4.54
N THR A 247 -14.94 9.89 -3.95
CA THR A 247 -14.99 10.53 -2.64
C THR A 247 -14.12 11.80 -2.65
N SER A 248 -14.31 12.64 -1.63
CA SER A 248 -13.49 13.82 -1.37
C SER A 248 -13.44 14.07 0.15
N PRO A 249 -12.47 14.84 0.67
CA PRO A 249 -12.35 15.11 2.11
C PRO A 249 -13.64 15.64 2.75
N GLU A 250 -14.43 16.44 2.03
CA GLU A 250 -15.70 17.02 2.49
C GLU A 250 -16.85 16.01 2.57
N SER A 251 -16.59 14.74 2.25
CA SER A 251 -17.55 13.63 2.33
C SER A 251 -17.42 12.85 3.63
N GLY A 252 -16.28 12.95 4.30
CA GLY A 252 -15.97 12.23 5.53
C GLY A 252 -14.55 11.63 5.46
N PRO A 253 -13.93 11.36 6.63
CA PRO A 253 -12.55 10.86 6.69
C PRO A 253 -12.44 9.34 6.52
N ASP A 254 -13.55 8.61 6.63
CA ASP A 254 -13.56 7.15 6.70
C ASP A 254 -13.92 6.52 5.34
N PRO A 255 -12.97 5.89 4.63
CA PRO A 255 -13.22 5.23 3.36
C PRO A 255 -14.07 3.95 3.48
N ALA A 256 -14.31 3.39 4.66
CA ALA A 256 -15.29 2.31 4.81
C ALA A 256 -16.72 2.85 4.97
N GLY A 257 -16.86 4.07 5.49
CA GLY A 257 -18.14 4.72 5.75
C GLY A 257 -18.86 5.24 4.50
N PRO A 258 -20.01 5.94 4.67
CA PRO A 258 -20.90 6.36 3.59
C PRO A 258 -20.35 7.59 2.85
N VAL A 259 -19.16 7.46 2.27
CA VAL A 259 -18.44 8.54 1.60
C VAL A 259 -18.43 8.39 0.08
N TRP A 260 -18.84 7.24 -0.46
CA TRP A 260 -18.69 6.92 -1.88
C TRP A 260 -19.91 7.33 -2.69
N ARG A 261 -19.71 8.22 -3.67
CA ARG A 261 -20.74 8.61 -4.62
C ARG A 261 -20.54 7.84 -5.93
N LEU A 262 -21.46 6.95 -6.25
CA LEU A 262 -21.43 6.18 -7.49
C LEU A 262 -21.84 7.07 -8.68
N VAL A 263 -21.18 6.91 -9.82
CA VAL A 263 -21.59 7.60 -11.06
C VAL A 263 -22.99 7.13 -11.44
N GLY A 264 -23.90 8.09 -11.66
CA GLY A 264 -25.29 7.81 -12.03
C GLY A 264 -26.25 7.56 -10.86
N ASN A 265 -25.80 7.48 -9.60
CA ASN A 265 -26.68 7.22 -8.44
C ASN A 265 -27.29 8.50 -7.79
N GLY A 266 -27.21 9.64 -8.48
CA GLY A 266 -27.61 10.94 -7.94
C GLY A 266 -26.59 11.51 -6.95
N ARG A 267 -27.05 11.88 -5.74
CA ARG A 267 -26.21 12.47 -4.66
C ARG A 267 -26.10 11.58 -3.43
N HIS A 268 -26.67 10.38 -3.47
CA HIS A 268 -26.61 9.43 -2.37
C HIS A 268 -25.20 8.85 -2.25
N ARG A 269 -24.66 8.81 -1.03
CA ARG A 269 -23.36 8.20 -0.75
C ARG A 269 -23.57 6.85 -0.09
N LEU A 270 -22.79 5.88 -0.54
CA LEU A 270 -22.82 4.48 -0.13
C LEU A 270 -21.63 4.19 0.76
N VAL A 271 -21.78 3.21 1.66
CA VAL A 271 -20.62 2.61 2.34
C VAL A 271 -19.80 1.80 1.34
N LEU A 272 -18.53 1.52 1.65
CA LEU A 272 -17.67 0.75 0.74
C LEU A 272 -18.27 -0.64 0.44
N ALA A 273 -18.89 -1.27 1.44
CA ALA A 273 -19.52 -2.58 1.35
C ALA A 273 -20.76 -2.64 0.44
N GLU A 274 -21.38 -1.49 0.15
CA GLU A 274 -22.58 -1.38 -0.70
C GLU A 274 -22.24 -1.15 -2.18
N LEU A 275 -20.96 -0.93 -2.51
CA LEU A 275 -20.56 -0.74 -3.89
C LEU A 275 -20.67 -2.06 -4.67
N PRO A 276 -21.25 -2.07 -5.88
CA PRO A 276 -21.28 -3.26 -6.72
C PRO A 276 -19.85 -3.74 -6.97
N SER A 277 -19.59 -5.04 -6.80
CA SER A 277 -18.28 -5.64 -7.04
C SER A 277 -18.44 -7.10 -7.43
N ASN A 278 -17.60 -7.57 -8.35
CA ASN A 278 -17.56 -8.97 -8.76
C ASN A 278 -16.13 -9.38 -9.10
N HIS A 279 -15.64 -10.44 -8.46
CA HIS A 279 -14.31 -11.02 -8.70
C HIS A 279 -14.12 -11.54 -10.13
N GLY A 280 -15.20 -11.73 -10.89
CA GLY A 280 -15.18 -12.37 -12.20
C GLY A 280 -15.21 -13.90 -12.06
N GLN A 281 -15.37 -14.59 -13.20
CA GLN A 281 -15.27 -16.04 -13.26
C GLN A 281 -13.80 -16.46 -13.26
N PRO A 282 -13.41 -17.59 -12.62
CA PRO A 282 -12.03 -18.09 -12.67
C PRO A 282 -11.53 -18.24 -14.12
N GLY A 283 -10.37 -17.66 -14.43
CA GLY A 283 -9.82 -17.59 -15.79
C GLY A 283 -8.45 -16.89 -15.82
N GLY A 284 -7.82 -16.82 -17.00
CA GLY A 284 -6.42 -16.35 -17.14
C GLY A 284 -6.13 -14.91 -16.67
N PHE A 285 -7.16 -14.08 -16.52
CA PHE A 285 -7.04 -12.70 -16.01
C PHE A 285 -7.76 -12.47 -14.68
N THR A 286 -8.31 -13.55 -14.10
CA THR A 286 -9.05 -13.50 -12.85
C THR A 286 -8.17 -14.02 -11.73
N ILE A 287 -7.76 -13.12 -10.86
CA ILE A 287 -6.94 -13.41 -9.70
C ILE A 287 -7.67 -14.32 -8.70
N GLY A 288 -9.00 -14.35 -8.75
CA GLY A 288 -9.83 -15.08 -7.82
C GLY A 288 -9.96 -14.39 -6.46
N PRO A 289 -10.68 -15.03 -5.52
CA PRO A 289 -10.89 -14.50 -4.17
C PRO A 289 -9.55 -14.30 -3.43
N PRO A 290 -9.52 -13.46 -2.38
CA PRO A 290 -8.37 -13.26 -1.50
C PRO A 290 -7.94 -14.59 -0.89
N GLN A 291 -6.64 -14.84 -0.95
CA GLN A 291 -6.01 -15.96 -0.27
C GLN A 291 -5.51 -15.51 1.11
N PRO A 292 -5.31 -16.41 2.09
CA PRO A 292 -4.73 -16.05 3.39
C PRO A 292 -3.37 -15.33 3.28
N ALA A 293 -2.62 -15.61 2.21
CA ALA A 293 -1.36 -14.94 1.91
C ALA A 293 -1.51 -13.49 1.43
N ASP A 294 -2.71 -13.07 1.00
CA ASP A 294 -3.00 -11.70 0.58
C ASP A 294 -3.25 -10.76 1.77
N ASP A 295 -3.51 -11.33 2.95
CA ASP A 295 -3.83 -10.55 4.12
C ASP A 295 -2.62 -9.70 4.56
N PRO A 296 -2.78 -8.36 4.66
CA PRO A 296 -1.67 -7.46 4.98
C PRO A 296 -1.15 -7.65 6.42
N LEU A 297 -1.98 -8.18 7.32
CA LEU A 297 -1.68 -8.40 8.73
C LEU A 297 -1.54 -9.88 9.08
N ARG A 298 -1.37 -10.76 8.08
CA ARG A 298 -1.22 -12.21 8.30
C ARG A 298 -0.16 -12.53 9.36
N PRO A 299 -0.43 -13.47 10.28
CA PRO A 299 0.54 -13.87 11.28
C PRO A 299 1.81 -14.43 10.65
N PHE A 300 2.92 -14.37 11.38
CA PHE A 300 4.15 -15.03 10.98
C PHE A 300 4.04 -16.53 11.26
N GLY A 301 4.27 -17.35 10.23
CA GLY A 301 4.17 -18.82 10.29
C GLY A 301 2.77 -19.31 9.94
N ASN A 302 2.68 -20.25 8.99
CA ASN A 302 1.52 -21.12 8.91
C ASN A 302 1.40 -21.82 10.26
N VAL A 303 0.37 -21.53 11.05
CA VAL A 303 -0.16 -22.55 11.95
C VAL A 303 -1.00 -23.46 11.06
N ALA A 304 -0.31 -24.35 10.34
CA ALA A 304 -0.91 -25.64 10.07
C ALA A 304 -0.97 -26.33 11.42
N ALA A 305 -2.18 -26.44 11.97
CA ALA A 305 -2.47 -27.49 12.95
C ALA A 305 -2.41 -28.84 12.23
#